data_AF-T0LE23-F1
#
_entry.id   AF-T0LE23-F1
#
_cell.length_a   1.000
_cell.length_b   1.000
_cell.length_c   1.000
_cell.angle_alpha   90.00
_cell.angle_beta   90.00
_cell.angle_gamma   90.00
#
_symmetry.space_group_name_H-M   'P 1'
#
loop_
_entity.id
_entity.type
_entity.pdbx_description
1 polymer ?
#
loop_
_entity_poly.entity_id
_entity_poly.type
_entity_poly.pdbx_seq_one_letter_code
_entity_poly.pdbx_strand_id
1 'polypeptide(L)'
;MKFTPEQLEKIREGYFFVTEFRDILERTTNLFVGTEVVAQYMTFLRDFNVAVPGVLNVFNPKEFEDKLSMDFSTLSRNYRVDGLLIRTLRDLAGLKAKLDGGEISPITPAKEFSFVRDTSLRKIVERDYGWLYKSLAVEAWKPVIILAGGLIEGLLLDKLSTDETKARSSSKAPKENDLKKWDLDNLIDAAVDLSYINIGVEKLSDAVRHYRNLVHPGNELRSGLKIEPEEARIAVEVLNMIIRELQNP
;
A
#
# COMPACT_ATOMS: atom_id res chain seq x y z
N MET A 1 23.67 11.49 5.42
CA MET A 1 24.27 10.38 4.64
C MET A 1 23.14 9.77 3.83
N LYS A 2 23.21 9.73 2.50
CA LYS A 2 22.16 9.11 1.69
C LYS A 2 22.38 7.58 1.70
N PHE A 3 21.35 6.79 2.03
CA PHE A 3 21.40 5.33 1.96
C PHE A 3 21.42 4.86 0.49
N THR A 4 22.04 3.71 0.22
CA THR A 4 21.94 3.08 -1.11
C THR A 4 20.53 2.51 -1.34
N PRO A 5 20.13 2.24 -2.60
CA PRO A 5 18.84 1.59 -2.88
C PRO A 5 18.66 0.26 -2.14
N GLU A 6 19.70 -0.57 -2.08
CA GLU A 6 19.71 -1.83 -1.34
C GLU A 6 19.53 -1.61 0.17
N GLN A 7 20.17 -0.58 0.74
CA GLN A 7 19.98 -0.22 2.14
C GLN A 7 18.57 0.31 2.41
N LEU A 8 17.97 1.06 1.47
CA LEU A 8 16.58 1.51 1.59
C LEU A 8 15.60 0.33 1.55
N GLU A 9 15.83 -0.67 0.70
CA GLU A 9 15.07 -1.91 0.67
C GLU A 9 15.15 -2.64 2.02
N LYS A 10 16.36 -2.78 2.57
CA LYS A 10 16.55 -3.36 3.90
C LYS A 10 15.87 -2.57 5.01
N ILE A 11 15.86 -1.23 4.96
CA ILE A 11 15.11 -0.39 5.91
C ILE A 11 13.59 -0.67 5.81
N ARG A 12 13.06 -0.90 4.60
CA ARG A 12 11.65 -1.22 4.38
C ARG A 12 11.30 -2.61 4.91
N GLU A 13 12.12 -3.62 4.62
CA GLU A 13 12.01 -4.95 5.20
C GLU A 13 12.01 -4.88 6.73
N GLY A 14 12.92 -4.08 7.30
CA GLY A 14 12.98 -3.88 8.74
C GLY A 14 11.75 -3.19 9.33
N TYR A 15 11.19 -2.20 8.63
CA TYR A 15 9.94 -1.55 9.05
C TYR A 15 8.77 -2.53 9.09
N PHE A 16 8.66 -3.39 8.07
CA PHE A 16 7.66 -4.44 8.03
C PHE A 16 7.85 -5.45 9.17
N PHE A 17 9.05 -6.00 9.33
CA PHE A 17 9.34 -6.99 10.36
C PHE A 17 9.03 -6.48 11.78
N VAL A 18 9.45 -5.26 12.12
CA VAL A 18 9.20 -4.69 13.46
C VAL A 18 7.70 -4.41 13.67
N THR A 19 6.96 -4.10 12.60
CA THR A 19 5.48 -3.93 12.67
C THR A 19 4.82 -5.26 12.99
N GLU A 20 5.13 -6.33 12.26
CA GLU A 20 4.58 -7.67 12.53
C GLU A 20 4.99 -8.19 13.91
N PHE A 21 6.23 -7.95 14.32
CA PHE A 21 6.70 -8.32 15.66
C PHE A 21 5.92 -7.59 16.76
N ARG A 22 5.63 -6.29 16.59
CA ARG A 22 4.76 -5.55 17.51
C ARG A 22 3.35 -6.15 17.55
N ASP A 23 2.77 -6.45 16.41
CA ASP A 23 1.41 -6.99 16.33
C ASP A 23 1.31 -8.38 16.98
N ILE A 24 2.36 -9.22 16.89
CA ILE A 24 2.46 -10.49 17.64
C ILE A 24 2.48 -10.23 19.16
N LEU A 25 3.25 -9.25 19.62
CA LEU A 25 3.30 -8.87 21.03
C LEU A 25 1.95 -8.35 21.53
N GLU A 26 1.24 -7.53 20.74
CA GLU A 26 -0.10 -6.99 21.08
C GLU A 26 -1.17 -8.08 21.18
N ARG A 27 -1.05 -9.15 20.38
CA ARG A 27 -1.95 -10.32 20.45
C ARG A 27 -1.64 -11.25 21.61
N THR A 28 -0.49 -11.11 22.25
CA THR A 28 -0.10 -11.95 23.37
C THR A 28 -0.90 -11.52 24.62
N THR A 29 -1.72 -12.43 25.15
CA THR A 29 -2.53 -12.16 26.36
C THR A 29 -1.72 -12.21 27.65
N ASN A 30 -0.50 -12.74 27.59
CA ASN A 30 0.42 -12.83 28.72
C ASN A 30 1.21 -11.53 28.86
N LEU A 31 1.54 -11.15 30.10
CA LEU A 31 2.43 -10.01 30.37
C LEU A 31 3.89 -10.26 29.96
N PHE A 32 4.21 -11.51 29.64
CA PHE A 32 5.57 -11.95 29.30
C PHE A 32 5.59 -12.84 28.06
N VAL A 33 6.71 -12.81 27.36
CA VAL A 33 7.07 -13.74 26.28
C VAL A 33 8.33 -14.52 26.63
N GLY A 34 8.43 -15.73 26.10
CA GLY A 34 9.59 -16.60 26.30
C GLY A 34 10.82 -16.18 25.51
N THR A 35 11.93 -16.85 25.78
CA THR A 35 13.25 -16.54 25.20
C THR A 35 13.28 -16.63 23.67
N GLU A 36 12.51 -17.54 23.06
CA GLU A 36 12.51 -17.73 21.59
C GLU A 36 12.02 -16.47 20.85
N VAL A 37 10.96 -15.83 21.33
CA VAL A 37 10.40 -14.60 20.73
C VAL A 37 11.46 -13.50 20.69
N VAL A 38 12.18 -13.32 21.79
CA VAL A 38 13.25 -12.32 21.89
C VAL A 38 14.48 -12.71 21.08
N ALA A 39 14.81 -14.01 21.00
CA ALA A 39 15.91 -14.52 20.18
C ALA A 39 15.71 -14.24 18.68
N GLN A 40 14.48 -14.41 18.18
CA GLN A 40 14.14 -14.07 16.79
C GLN A 40 14.31 -12.57 16.52
N TYR A 41 13.84 -11.72 17.44
CA TYR A 41 14.04 -10.26 17.32
C TYR A 41 15.51 -9.86 17.34
N MET A 42 16.32 -10.48 18.21
CA MET A 42 17.76 -10.23 18.26
C MET A 42 18.49 -10.68 17.00
N THR A 43 18.09 -11.82 16.43
CA THR A 43 18.67 -12.34 15.18
C THR A 43 18.41 -11.36 14.04
N PHE A 44 17.15 -10.92 13.90
CA PHE A 44 16.79 -9.88 12.94
C PHE A 44 17.63 -8.61 13.14
N LEU A 45 17.72 -8.08 14.37
CA LEU A 45 18.46 -6.84 14.62
C LEU A 45 19.95 -6.97 14.31
N ARG A 46 20.55 -8.14 14.55
CA ARG A 46 21.95 -8.39 14.20
C ARG A 46 22.13 -8.33 12.68
N ASP A 47 21.31 -9.09 11.95
CA ASP A 47 21.44 -9.21 10.50
C ASP A 47 21.10 -7.88 9.80
N PHE A 48 20.08 -7.17 10.30
CA PHE A 48 19.73 -5.82 9.88
C PHE A 48 20.88 -4.82 10.09
N ASN A 49 21.51 -4.81 11.26
CA ASN A 49 22.60 -3.86 11.55
C ASN A 49 23.89 -4.15 10.76
N VAL A 50 24.09 -5.38 10.29
CA VAL A 50 25.16 -5.70 9.33
C VAL A 50 24.87 -5.05 7.98
N ALA A 51 23.62 -5.11 7.51
CA ALA A 51 23.23 -4.53 6.22
C ALA A 51 23.09 -3.00 6.26
N VAL A 52 22.54 -2.45 7.34
CA VAL A 52 22.20 -1.03 7.50
C VAL A 52 22.67 -0.51 8.87
N PRO A 53 23.97 -0.25 9.02
CA PRO A 53 24.54 0.14 10.30
C PRO A 53 24.02 1.52 10.78
N GLY A 54 23.74 1.62 12.08
CA GLY A 54 23.43 2.90 12.74
C GLY A 54 21.99 3.39 12.56
N VAL A 55 21.09 2.57 12.03
CA VAL A 55 19.66 2.89 11.93
C VAL A 55 18.88 2.41 13.15
N LEU A 56 19.09 1.15 13.56
CA LEU A 56 18.49 0.59 14.76
C LEU A 56 19.51 0.55 15.89
N ASN A 57 19.06 0.86 17.10
CA ASN A 57 19.93 0.86 18.25
C ASN A 57 20.26 -0.57 18.69
N VAL A 58 21.37 -0.73 19.41
CA VAL A 58 21.70 -1.99 20.07
C VAL A 58 20.53 -2.41 20.97
N PHE A 59 20.19 -3.70 20.92
CA PHE A 59 19.15 -4.29 21.76
C PHE A 59 19.80 -5.13 22.85
N ASN A 60 19.46 -4.81 24.09
CA ASN A 60 19.91 -5.54 25.26
C ASN A 60 18.72 -6.27 25.88
N PRO A 61 18.60 -7.60 25.72
CA PRO A 61 17.45 -8.36 26.21
C PRO A 61 17.27 -8.24 27.73
N LYS A 62 18.37 -8.02 28.48
CA LYS A 62 18.33 -7.90 29.95
C LYS A 62 17.54 -6.71 30.48
N GLU A 63 17.30 -5.69 29.64
CA GLU A 63 16.46 -4.53 30.00
C GLU A 63 14.97 -4.89 30.07
N PHE A 64 14.59 -5.95 29.37
CA PHE A 64 13.21 -6.41 29.23
C PHE A 64 12.95 -7.67 30.03
N GLU A 65 13.99 -8.35 30.49
CA GLU A 65 13.90 -9.55 31.32
C GLU A 65 13.22 -9.25 32.64
N ASP A 66 12.22 -10.06 32.99
CA ASP A 66 11.65 -10.04 34.32
C ASP A 66 12.48 -10.91 35.26
N LYS A 67 13.04 -10.27 36.29
CA LYS A 67 13.95 -10.92 37.24
C LYS A 67 13.22 -11.76 38.30
N LEU A 68 11.89 -11.72 38.31
CA LEU A 68 11.03 -12.37 39.31
C LEU A 68 10.25 -13.55 38.72
N SER A 69 10.00 -13.59 37.40
CA SER A 69 9.33 -14.69 36.70
C SER A 69 10.34 -15.54 35.92
N MET A 70 11.10 -16.36 36.64
CA MET A 70 11.83 -17.45 36.00
C MET A 70 10.86 -18.61 35.76
N ASP A 71 10.76 -19.13 34.54
CA ASP A 71 10.00 -20.36 34.31
C ASP A 71 10.82 -21.55 34.84
N PHE A 72 10.46 -22.02 36.03
CA PHE A 72 11.14 -23.13 36.70
C PHE A 72 11.01 -24.47 35.96
N SER A 73 10.08 -24.60 35.03
CA SER A 73 9.88 -25.83 34.24
C SER A 73 10.84 -25.93 33.06
N THR A 74 11.25 -24.80 32.49
CA THR A 74 12.14 -24.75 31.31
C THR A 74 13.49 -24.08 31.60
N LEU A 75 13.70 -23.54 32.81
CA LEU A 75 14.82 -22.67 33.17
C LEU A 75 15.01 -21.51 32.18
N SER A 76 13.94 -21.11 31.48
CA SER A 76 13.98 -20.07 30.46
C SER A 76 13.62 -18.70 31.03
N ARG A 77 14.19 -17.66 30.42
CA ARG A 77 13.97 -16.26 30.81
C ARG A 77 12.66 -15.78 30.19
N ASN A 78 11.90 -15.03 30.97
CA ASN A 78 10.71 -14.32 30.52
C ASN A 78 11.02 -12.84 30.31
N TYR A 79 10.39 -12.26 29.30
CA TYR A 79 10.59 -10.87 28.90
C TYR A 79 9.27 -10.13 28.87
N ARG A 80 9.24 -8.93 29.46
CA ARG A 80 8.01 -8.13 29.61
C ARG A 80 7.54 -7.59 28.26
N VAL A 81 6.27 -7.86 27.94
CA VAL A 81 5.65 -7.46 26.67
C VAL A 81 5.57 -5.94 26.54
N ASP A 82 5.21 -5.21 27.60
CA ASP A 82 5.11 -3.75 27.61
C ASP A 82 6.45 -3.06 27.23
N GLY A 83 7.56 -3.53 27.80
CA GLY A 83 8.89 -3.03 27.49
C GLY A 83 9.28 -3.32 26.05
N LEU A 84 8.97 -4.52 25.54
CA LEU A 84 9.22 -4.88 24.15
C LEU A 84 8.35 -4.05 23.19
N LEU A 85 7.08 -3.78 23.51
CA LEU A 85 6.22 -2.89 22.73
C LEU A 85 6.81 -1.47 22.66
N ILE A 86 7.23 -0.89 23.79
CA ILE A 86 7.92 0.41 23.81
C ILE A 86 9.19 0.38 22.94
N ARG A 87 9.94 -0.73 22.98
CA ARG A 87 11.12 -0.91 22.14
C ARG A 87 10.77 -0.91 20.65
N THR A 88 9.74 -1.66 20.23
CA THR A 88 9.30 -1.68 18.82
C THR A 88 8.85 -0.31 18.34
N LEU A 89 8.15 0.47 19.18
CA LEU A 89 7.75 1.84 18.84
C LEU A 89 8.97 2.74 18.54
N ARG A 90 10.04 2.62 19.34
CA ARG A 90 11.29 3.35 19.12
C ARG A 90 11.96 2.92 17.82
N ASP A 91 12.05 1.62 17.56
CA ASP A 91 12.68 1.07 16.37
C ASP A 91 11.90 1.48 15.10
N LEU A 92 10.56 1.42 15.12
CA LEU A 92 9.70 1.91 14.04
C LEU A 92 9.87 3.42 13.80
N ALA A 93 9.97 4.22 14.87
CA ALA A 93 10.22 5.66 14.74
C ALA A 93 11.59 5.93 14.07
N GLY A 94 12.61 5.16 14.44
CA GLY A 94 13.95 5.24 13.83
C GLY A 94 13.92 4.89 12.34
N LEU A 95 13.32 3.75 11.99
CA LEU A 95 13.18 3.29 10.60
C LEU A 95 12.38 4.29 9.77
N LYS A 96 11.24 4.75 10.30
CA LYS A 96 10.39 5.74 9.63
C LYS A 96 11.11 7.06 9.41
N ALA A 97 11.86 7.57 10.40
CA ALA A 97 12.66 8.78 10.23
C ALA A 97 13.74 8.65 9.14
N LYS A 98 14.26 7.45 8.88
CA LYS A 98 15.20 7.21 7.78
C LYS A 98 14.51 7.09 6.43
N LEU A 99 13.31 6.49 6.38
CA LEU A 99 12.46 6.47 5.19
C LEU A 99 11.98 7.87 4.80
N ASP A 100 11.68 8.70 5.79
CA ASP A 100 11.19 10.08 5.60
C ASP A 100 12.33 11.10 5.38
N GLY A 101 13.54 10.80 5.88
CA GLY A 101 14.72 11.69 5.88
C GLY A 101 15.84 11.35 4.89
N GLY A 102 15.79 10.21 4.21
CA GLY A 102 16.25 10.20 2.82
C GLY A 102 15.35 11.17 2.05
N GLU A 103 15.77 11.71 0.90
CA GLU A 103 14.73 12.03 -0.08
C GLU A 103 13.78 10.84 -0.08
N ILE A 104 12.51 11.09 0.19
CA ILE A 104 11.48 10.09 -0.01
C ILE A 104 11.66 9.69 -1.47
N SER A 105 12.47 8.67 -1.75
CA SER A 105 12.34 7.88 -2.94
C SER A 105 11.20 6.99 -2.53
N PRO A 106 9.97 7.41 -2.82
CA PRO A 106 8.87 6.76 -2.19
C PRO A 106 8.86 5.36 -2.79
N ILE A 107 8.44 4.35 -2.02
CA ILE A 107 8.03 3.12 -2.70
C ILE A 107 6.84 3.44 -3.60
N THR A 108 6.13 4.53 -3.31
CA THR A 108 5.29 5.25 -4.24
C THR A 108 6.16 5.96 -5.27
N PRO A 109 5.89 5.92 -6.57
CA PRO A 109 6.34 7.01 -7.42
C PRO A 109 5.74 8.29 -6.83
N ALA A 110 6.54 9.29 -6.46
CA ALA A 110 6.00 10.62 -6.20
C ALA A 110 5.59 11.13 -7.58
N LYS A 111 4.36 10.78 -7.97
CA LYS A 111 3.82 11.12 -9.26
C LYS A 111 3.00 12.37 -9.06
N GLU A 112 3.48 13.46 -9.60
CA GLU A 112 2.67 14.67 -9.69
C GLU A 112 1.61 14.47 -10.75
N PHE A 113 0.35 14.61 -10.35
CA PHE A 113 -0.79 14.49 -11.26
C PHE A 113 -1.15 15.86 -11.82
N SER A 114 -0.14 16.58 -12.34
CA SER A 114 -0.26 17.97 -12.82
C SER A 114 -1.28 18.13 -13.97
N PHE A 115 -1.53 17.05 -14.72
CA PHE A 115 -2.53 16.96 -15.78
C PHE A 115 -3.99 16.87 -15.26
N VAL A 116 -4.21 16.53 -13.99
CA VAL A 116 -5.54 16.51 -13.36
C VAL A 116 -5.98 17.93 -13.03
N ARG A 117 -7.05 18.43 -13.65
CA ARG A 117 -7.43 19.86 -13.58
C ARG A 117 -8.10 20.24 -12.27
N ASP A 118 -8.98 19.40 -11.74
CA ASP A 118 -9.61 19.67 -10.45
C ASP A 118 -8.58 19.53 -9.32
N THR A 119 -8.29 20.65 -8.65
CA THR A 119 -7.27 20.71 -7.58
C THR A 119 -7.64 19.90 -6.34
N SER A 120 -8.93 19.74 -6.06
CA SER A 120 -9.42 18.93 -4.93
C SER A 120 -9.29 17.45 -5.25
N LEU A 121 -9.69 17.06 -6.47
CA LEU A 121 -9.54 15.69 -6.97
C LEU A 121 -8.07 15.30 -7.10
N ARG A 122 -7.20 16.20 -7.58
CA ARG A 122 -5.75 15.96 -7.68
C ARG A 122 -5.15 15.57 -6.33
N LYS A 123 -5.51 16.28 -5.25
CA LYS A 123 -5.05 15.95 -3.89
C LYS A 123 -5.51 14.56 -3.44
N ILE A 124 -6.73 14.16 -3.81
CA ILE A 124 -7.28 12.84 -3.51
C ILE A 124 -6.52 11.76 -4.30
N VAL A 125 -6.32 11.97 -5.60
CA VAL A 125 -5.58 11.05 -6.49
C VAL A 125 -4.14 10.87 -6.02
N GLU A 126 -3.42 11.96 -5.71
CA GLU A 126 -2.04 11.90 -5.20
C GLU A 126 -1.94 11.14 -3.87
N ARG A 127 -2.88 11.42 -2.95
CA ARG A 127 -2.98 10.71 -1.67
C ARG A 127 -3.24 9.21 -1.87
N ASP A 128 -4.22 8.86 -2.71
CA ASP A 128 -4.68 7.49 -2.90
C ASP A 128 -3.68 6.66 -3.72
N TYR A 129 -2.96 7.29 -4.64
CA TYR A 129 -1.79 6.71 -5.31
C TYR A 129 -0.69 6.38 -4.28
N GLY A 130 -0.47 7.28 -3.30
CA GLY A 130 0.32 7.02 -2.10
C GLY A 130 -0.10 5.75 -1.35
N TRP A 131 -1.39 5.62 -1.07
CA TRP A 131 -1.95 4.45 -0.37
C TRP A 131 -1.87 3.16 -1.17
N LEU A 132 -2.01 3.22 -2.49
CA LEU A 132 -1.92 2.07 -3.38
C LEU A 132 -0.55 1.39 -3.24
N TYR A 133 0.55 2.15 -3.33
CA TYR A 133 1.90 1.58 -3.24
C TYR A 133 2.27 1.16 -1.82
N LYS A 134 1.73 1.83 -0.80
CA LYS A 134 1.85 1.35 0.58
C LYS A 134 1.15 0.01 0.77
N SER A 135 -0.03 -0.16 0.19
CA SER A 135 -0.78 -1.42 0.22
C SER A 135 -0.06 -2.53 -0.54
N LEU A 136 0.57 -2.19 -1.67
CA LEU A 136 1.39 -3.12 -2.45
C LEU A 136 2.61 -3.60 -1.66
N ALA A 137 3.25 -2.72 -0.88
CA ALA A 137 4.43 -3.05 -0.08
C ALA A 137 4.14 -3.99 1.12
N VAL A 138 2.89 -4.04 1.58
CA VAL A 138 2.45 -4.91 2.69
C VAL A 138 1.57 -6.07 2.20
N GLU A 139 1.60 -6.34 0.91
CA GLU A 139 0.88 -7.48 0.31
C GLU A 139 -0.65 -7.44 0.49
N ALA A 140 -1.21 -6.25 0.64
CA ALA A 140 -2.65 -6.04 0.78
C ALA A 140 -3.32 -5.96 -0.60
N TRP A 141 -3.49 -7.10 -1.26
CA TRP A 141 -3.94 -7.20 -2.66
C TRP A 141 -5.33 -6.63 -2.92
N LYS A 142 -6.29 -6.90 -2.04
CA LYS A 142 -7.67 -6.40 -2.18
C LYS A 142 -7.71 -4.86 -2.13
N PRO A 143 -7.09 -4.19 -1.14
CA PRO A 143 -6.93 -2.74 -1.16
C PRO A 143 -6.23 -2.19 -2.41
N VAL A 144 -5.17 -2.83 -2.90
CA VAL A 144 -4.46 -2.38 -4.13
C VAL A 144 -5.42 -2.29 -5.31
N ILE A 145 -6.21 -3.34 -5.55
CA ILE A 145 -7.18 -3.40 -6.64
C ILE A 145 -8.24 -2.31 -6.50
N ILE A 146 -8.81 -2.16 -5.29
CA ILE A 146 -9.86 -1.18 -5.03
C ILE A 146 -9.35 0.24 -5.27
N LEU A 147 -8.15 0.55 -4.76
CA LEU A 147 -7.50 1.84 -4.96
C LEU A 147 -7.17 2.09 -6.44
N ALA A 148 -6.67 1.09 -7.16
CA ALA A 148 -6.40 1.21 -8.58
C ALA A 148 -7.67 1.56 -9.37
N GLY A 149 -8.77 0.85 -9.12
CA GLY A 149 -10.06 1.13 -9.75
C GLY A 149 -10.59 2.53 -9.44
N GLY A 150 -10.48 3.00 -8.19
CA GLY A 150 -10.89 4.35 -7.81
C GLY A 150 -10.02 5.45 -8.42
N LEU A 151 -8.71 5.22 -8.53
CA LEU A 151 -7.78 6.13 -9.20
C LEU A 151 -8.11 6.26 -10.69
N ILE A 152 -8.35 5.15 -11.38
CA ILE A 152 -8.76 5.16 -12.79
C ILE A 152 -10.05 5.95 -12.97
N GLU A 153 -11.06 5.69 -12.13
CA GLU A 153 -12.35 6.39 -12.16
C GLU A 153 -12.17 7.91 -12.02
N GLY A 154 -11.41 8.35 -11.00
CA GLY A 154 -11.13 9.77 -10.78
C GLY A 154 -10.38 10.43 -11.95
N LEU A 155 -9.38 9.75 -12.52
CA LEU A 155 -8.59 10.29 -13.62
C LEU A 155 -9.41 10.46 -14.90
N LEU A 156 -10.23 9.46 -15.24
CA LEU A 156 -11.11 9.52 -16.43
C LEU A 156 -12.23 10.54 -16.24
N LEU A 157 -12.80 10.63 -15.03
CA LEU A 157 -13.80 11.64 -14.70
C LEU A 157 -13.24 13.06 -14.89
N ASP A 158 -12.03 13.35 -14.36
CA ASP A 158 -11.39 14.66 -14.56
C ASP A 158 -11.21 14.97 -16.06
N LYS A 159 -10.69 14.01 -16.82
CA LYS A 159 -10.45 14.17 -18.26
C LYS A 159 -11.74 14.42 -19.04
N LEU A 160 -12.79 13.65 -18.78
CA LEU A 160 -14.08 13.82 -19.46
C LEU A 160 -14.78 15.12 -19.04
N SER A 161 -14.62 15.53 -17.79
CA SER A 161 -15.17 16.80 -17.27
C SER A 161 -14.55 18.04 -17.92
N THR A 162 -13.41 17.88 -18.63
CA THR A 162 -12.79 18.99 -19.34
C THR A 162 -13.62 19.53 -20.51
N ASP A 163 -14.44 18.68 -21.11
CA ASP A 163 -15.42 19.03 -22.13
C ASP A 163 -16.63 18.10 -21.97
N GLU A 164 -17.48 18.42 -20.99
CA GLU A 164 -18.67 17.61 -20.69
C GLU A 164 -19.61 17.46 -21.90
N THR A 165 -19.66 18.47 -22.77
CA THR A 165 -20.53 18.43 -23.96
C THR A 165 -20.02 17.37 -24.93
N LYS A 166 -18.71 17.33 -25.16
CA LYS A 166 -18.07 16.30 -25.97
C LYS A 166 -18.17 14.92 -25.33
N ALA A 167 -17.96 14.82 -24.01
CA ALA A 167 -18.15 13.59 -23.24
C ALA A 167 -19.55 13.01 -23.44
N ARG A 168 -20.60 13.83 -23.30
CA ARG A 168 -22.01 13.43 -23.49
C ARG A 168 -22.37 13.14 -24.94
N SER A 169 -21.62 13.67 -25.90
CA SER A 169 -21.82 13.39 -27.33
C SER A 169 -21.20 12.08 -27.80
N SER A 170 -20.43 11.41 -26.93
CA SER A 170 -19.86 10.08 -27.21
C SER A 170 -20.97 9.10 -27.61
N SER A 171 -20.68 8.26 -28.60
CA SER A 171 -21.60 7.21 -29.05
C SER A 171 -21.87 6.17 -27.96
N LYS A 172 -20.97 6.09 -26.98
CA LYS A 172 -21.03 5.19 -25.82
C LYS A 172 -21.42 5.90 -24.51
N ALA A 173 -21.85 7.16 -24.56
CA ALA A 173 -22.34 7.84 -23.35
C ALA A 173 -23.61 7.16 -22.82
N PRO A 174 -23.74 6.93 -21.50
CA PRO A 174 -24.97 6.41 -20.91
C PRO A 174 -26.12 7.43 -21.02
N LYS A 175 -27.34 6.96 -20.75
CA LYS A 175 -28.53 7.82 -20.64
C LYS A 175 -28.48 8.79 -19.46
N GLU A 176 -27.64 8.52 -18.47
CA GLU A 176 -27.45 9.40 -17.32
C GLU A 176 -26.70 10.67 -17.77
N ASN A 177 -27.32 11.82 -17.54
CA ASN A 177 -26.80 13.10 -17.99
C ASN A 177 -25.72 13.65 -17.05
N ASP A 178 -25.75 13.28 -15.78
CA ASP A 178 -24.75 13.71 -14.82
C ASP A 178 -23.48 12.85 -14.93
N LEU A 179 -22.41 13.44 -15.49
CA LEU A 179 -21.11 12.79 -15.68
C LEU A 179 -20.55 12.24 -14.35
N LYS A 180 -20.87 12.88 -13.22
CA LYS A 180 -20.41 12.47 -11.89
C LYS A 180 -21.07 11.17 -11.39
N LYS A 181 -22.14 10.72 -12.04
CA LYS A 181 -22.83 9.47 -11.73
C LYS A 181 -22.45 8.34 -12.68
N TRP A 182 -21.60 8.62 -13.66
CA TRP A 182 -21.09 7.58 -14.54
C TRP A 182 -20.19 6.67 -13.71
N ASP A 183 -20.47 5.38 -13.77
CA ASP A 183 -19.58 4.39 -13.20
C ASP A 183 -18.30 4.26 -14.06
N LEU A 184 -17.32 3.55 -13.52
CA LEU A 184 -16.06 3.25 -14.20
C LEU A 184 -16.24 2.72 -15.63
N ASP A 185 -17.27 1.91 -15.88
CA ASP A 185 -17.55 1.33 -17.20
C ASP A 185 -17.86 2.41 -18.23
N ASN A 186 -18.84 3.24 -17.91
CA ASN A 186 -19.26 4.36 -18.73
C ASN A 186 -18.11 5.35 -18.99
N LEU A 187 -17.26 5.58 -17.98
CA LEU A 187 -16.10 6.47 -18.11
C LEU A 187 -15.03 5.89 -19.04
N ILE A 188 -14.73 4.60 -18.96
CA ILE A 188 -13.78 3.93 -19.86
C ILE A 188 -14.32 3.96 -21.29
N ASP A 189 -15.58 3.55 -21.47
CA ASP A 189 -16.23 3.46 -22.77
C ASP A 189 -16.22 4.80 -23.52
N ALA A 190 -16.63 5.88 -22.84
CA ALA A 190 -16.60 7.21 -23.42
C ALA A 190 -15.17 7.73 -23.66
N ALA A 191 -14.22 7.42 -22.78
CA ALA A 191 -12.83 7.82 -22.97
C ALA A 191 -12.17 7.11 -24.17
N VAL A 192 -12.52 5.85 -24.43
CA VAL A 192 -12.08 5.10 -25.62
C VAL A 192 -12.71 5.65 -26.89
N ASP A 193 -14.03 5.87 -26.91
CA ASP A 193 -14.76 6.43 -28.06
C ASP A 193 -14.21 7.83 -28.44
N LEU A 194 -13.85 8.64 -27.45
CA LEU A 194 -13.23 9.95 -27.65
C LEU A 194 -11.72 9.92 -27.88
N SER A 195 -11.13 8.72 -27.96
CA SER A 195 -9.69 8.49 -28.17
C SER A 195 -8.79 9.15 -27.12
N TYR A 196 -9.27 9.30 -25.88
CA TYR A 196 -8.45 9.74 -24.75
C TYR A 196 -7.59 8.61 -24.18
N ILE A 197 -8.04 7.36 -24.37
CA ILE A 197 -7.30 6.14 -24.03
C ILE A 197 -7.43 5.12 -25.17
N ASN A 198 -6.50 4.16 -25.25
CA ASN A 198 -6.49 3.16 -26.31
C ASN A 198 -7.52 2.03 -26.06
N ILE A 199 -8.08 1.44 -27.13
CA ILE A 199 -8.94 0.23 -27.09
C ILE A 199 -8.32 -0.94 -26.31
N GLY A 200 -6.99 -1.11 -26.32
CA GLY A 200 -6.31 -2.13 -25.55
C GLY A 200 -6.50 -1.97 -24.03
N VAL A 201 -6.69 -0.74 -23.56
CA VAL A 201 -6.97 -0.40 -22.16
C VAL A 201 -8.39 -0.77 -21.76
N GLU A 202 -9.37 -0.67 -22.67
CA GLU A 202 -10.77 -1.06 -22.45
C GLU A 202 -10.88 -2.49 -21.91
N LYS A 203 -10.29 -3.45 -22.64
CA LYS A 203 -10.33 -4.88 -22.30
C LYS A 203 -9.62 -5.22 -20.99
N LEU A 204 -8.55 -4.48 -20.66
CA LEU A 204 -7.83 -4.69 -19.40
C LEU A 204 -8.57 -4.05 -18.21
N SER A 205 -9.30 -2.97 -18.46
CA SER A 205 -10.06 -2.26 -17.43
C SER A 205 -11.33 -3.02 -17.02
N ASP A 206 -11.88 -3.84 -17.91
CA ASP A 206 -12.95 -4.80 -17.59
C ASP A 206 -12.55 -5.73 -16.43
N ALA A 207 -11.32 -6.24 -16.42
CA ALA A 207 -10.83 -7.05 -15.31
C ALA A 207 -10.79 -6.23 -14.02
N VAL A 208 -10.19 -5.04 -14.05
CA VAL A 208 -10.09 -4.14 -12.88
C VAL A 208 -11.47 -3.80 -12.30
N ARG A 209 -12.48 -3.61 -13.15
CA ARG A 209 -13.87 -3.38 -12.74
C ARG A 209 -14.43 -4.53 -11.91
N HIS A 210 -14.32 -5.76 -12.41
CA HIS A 210 -14.83 -6.95 -11.71
C HIS A 210 -14.13 -7.14 -10.36
N TYR A 211 -12.80 -6.93 -10.32
CA TYR A 211 -12.04 -7.08 -9.10
C TYR A 211 -12.29 -5.95 -8.08
N ARG A 212 -12.51 -4.70 -8.51
CA ARG A 212 -12.88 -3.59 -7.62
C ARG A 212 -14.23 -3.87 -6.94
N ASN A 213 -15.18 -4.45 -7.66
CA ASN A 213 -16.51 -4.78 -7.13
C ASN A 213 -16.47 -5.85 -6.01
N LEU A 214 -15.32 -6.50 -5.80
CA LEU A 214 -15.07 -7.37 -4.64
C LEU A 214 -14.93 -6.62 -3.32
N VAL A 215 -14.92 -5.27 -3.33
CA VAL A 215 -15.11 -4.46 -2.11
C VAL A 215 -16.37 -4.89 -1.36
N HIS A 216 -17.41 -5.37 -2.06
CA HIS A 216 -18.59 -5.96 -1.47
C HIS A 216 -18.39 -7.46 -1.23
N PRO A 217 -18.37 -7.93 0.04
CA PRO A 217 -18.14 -9.36 0.35
C PRO A 217 -19.14 -10.31 -0.34
N GLY A 218 -20.39 -9.86 -0.55
CA GLY A 218 -21.39 -10.64 -1.28
C GLY A 218 -21.03 -10.88 -2.75
N ASN A 219 -20.31 -9.97 -3.40
CA ASN A 219 -19.80 -10.17 -4.77
C ASN A 219 -18.63 -11.15 -4.78
N GLU A 220 -17.76 -11.08 -3.79
CA GLU A 220 -16.65 -12.02 -3.61
C GLU A 220 -17.14 -13.46 -3.45
N LEU A 221 -18.15 -13.67 -2.59
CA LEU A 221 -18.78 -14.98 -2.41
C LEU A 221 -19.43 -15.55 -3.68
N ARG A 222 -19.99 -14.70 -4.55
CA ARG A 222 -20.71 -15.13 -5.77
C ARG A 222 -19.82 -15.28 -6.99
N SER A 223 -18.78 -14.48 -7.09
CA SER A 223 -17.95 -14.40 -8.31
C SER A 223 -16.96 -15.56 -8.43
N GLY A 224 -16.55 -16.15 -7.30
CA GLY A 224 -15.49 -17.16 -7.28
C GLY A 224 -14.10 -16.63 -7.69
N LEU A 225 -13.99 -15.31 -7.88
CA LEU A 225 -12.73 -14.65 -8.19
C LEU A 225 -11.81 -14.73 -6.97
N LYS A 226 -10.54 -15.04 -7.21
CA LYS A 226 -9.50 -14.98 -6.20
C LYS A 226 -8.77 -13.65 -6.30
N ILE A 227 -8.38 -13.13 -5.15
CA ILE A 227 -7.58 -11.91 -5.04
C ILE A 227 -6.16 -12.38 -4.70
N GLU A 228 -5.33 -12.56 -5.72
CA GLU A 228 -3.94 -12.98 -5.60
C GLU A 228 -3.01 -11.82 -6.03
N PRO A 229 -1.69 -11.94 -5.82
CA PRO A 229 -0.74 -10.89 -6.20
C PRO A 229 -0.81 -10.52 -7.69
N GLU A 230 -1.14 -11.46 -8.56
CA GLU A 230 -1.19 -11.28 -10.01
C GLU A 230 -2.28 -10.27 -10.41
N GLU A 231 -3.49 -10.40 -9.87
CA GLU A 231 -4.60 -9.48 -10.15
C GLU A 231 -4.31 -8.07 -9.65
N ALA A 232 -3.69 -7.95 -8.47
CA ALA A 232 -3.27 -6.68 -7.92
C ALA A 232 -2.23 -6.00 -8.83
N ARG A 233 -1.23 -6.74 -9.32
CA ARG A 233 -0.22 -6.22 -10.25
C ARG A 233 -0.83 -5.79 -11.59
N ILE A 234 -1.75 -6.58 -12.14
CA ILE A 234 -2.47 -6.23 -13.37
C ILE A 234 -3.23 -4.91 -13.18
N ALA A 235 -3.95 -4.74 -12.06
CA ALA A 235 -4.67 -3.50 -11.80
C ALA A 235 -3.76 -2.27 -11.73
N VAL A 236 -2.55 -2.42 -11.15
CA VAL A 236 -1.54 -1.36 -11.13
C VAL A 236 -1.01 -1.04 -12.53
N GLU A 237 -0.77 -2.04 -13.36
CA GLU A 237 -0.32 -1.82 -14.74
C GLU A 237 -1.37 -1.11 -15.60
N VAL A 238 -2.65 -1.47 -15.46
CA VAL A 238 -3.76 -0.78 -16.14
C VAL A 238 -3.81 0.69 -15.72
N LEU A 239 -3.71 0.97 -14.41
CA LEU A 239 -3.63 2.34 -13.92
C LEU A 239 -2.44 3.08 -14.54
N ASN A 240 -1.26 2.46 -14.59
CA ASN A 240 -0.06 3.08 -15.16
C ASN A 240 -0.21 3.39 -16.66
N MET A 241 -0.87 2.51 -17.42
CA MET A 241 -1.19 2.74 -18.83
C MET A 241 -2.10 3.97 -19.00
N ILE A 242 -3.17 4.05 -18.21
CA ILE A 242 -4.12 5.19 -18.27
C ILE A 242 -3.41 6.49 -17.88
N ILE A 243 -2.59 6.48 -16.83
CA ILE A 243 -1.84 7.68 -16.45
C ILE A 243 -0.92 8.12 -17.60
N ARG A 244 -0.25 7.18 -18.28
CA ARG A 244 0.64 7.51 -19.40
C ARG A 244 -0.12 8.14 -20.57
N GLU A 245 -1.28 7.61 -20.92
CA GLU A 245 -2.12 8.12 -22.02
C GLU A 245 -2.71 9.50 -21.68
N LEU A 246 -3.13 9.73 -20.44
CA LEU A 246 -3.66 11.03 -20.02
C LEU A 246 -2.58 12.10 -19.85
N GLN A 247 -1.34 11.71 -19.51
CA GLN A 247 -0.19 12.61 -19.40
C GLN A 247 0.34 13.07 -20.77
N ASN A 248 0.30 12.20 -21.77
CA ASN A 248 0.74 12.48 -23.14
C ASN A 248 -0.43 12.25 -24.11
N PRO A 249 -1.46 13.13 -24.06
CA PRO A 249 -2.69 12.97 -24.83
C PRO A 249 -2.49 13.19 -26.34
#